data_AF-A0A1X7BM14-F1
#
_entry.id   AF-A0A1X7BM14-F1
#
_cell.length_a   1.000
_cell.length_b   1.000
_cell.length_c   1.000
_cell.angle_alpha   90.00
_cell.angle_beta   90.00
_cell.angle_gamma   90.00
#
_symmetry.space_group_name_H-M   'P 1'
#
loop_
_entity.id
_entity.type
_entity.pdbx_description
1 polymer ?
#
loop_
_entity_poly.entity_id
_entity_poly.type
_entity_poly.pdbx_seq_one_letter_code
_entity_poly.pdbx_strand_id
1 'polypeptide(L)'
;MPRTIRLYDLNGNLKVDMSSRITSYCPGHNCVRILDRVTGTLRPCTLQDIRETAKVYEALANISMSCSLGYPGNVPAEDEGAATVKTLFEHCTKPAAILAHDEHIQARILAHLSNLAGGYQNLGDKPIALELMGPISPLRLPAEFCERVINAAHHRLPIVCYPATFPGMFSPISVAGAIAQSSAEAIAGVVIHQLTEPGAPILSGSAVLPMDMRQADLAYGSPEYMLKGLELQITSAPSAFRHGSVRAVRIPTPSMRRLRQRPGQIWRSPRWRAHHSWITSDFCLAAGPAR
;
A
#
# COMPACT_ATOMS: atom_id res chain seq x y z
N MET A 1 -10.56 17.61 -6.70
CA MET A 1 -10.36 16.41 -5.86
C MET A 1 -11.50 16.23 -4.88
N PRO A 2 -11.99 15.00 -4.68
CA PRO A 2 -13.03 14.73 -3.70
C PRO A 2 -12.50 14.94 -2.27
N ARG A 3 -13.37 15.39 -1.36
CA ARG A 3 -13.02 15.65 0.04
C ARG A 3 -12.83 14.37 0.88
N THR A 4 -13.39 13.25 0.43
CA THR A 4 -13.27 11.95 1.08
C THR A 4 -13.32 10.86 0.01
N ILE A 5 -12.69 9.73 0.32
CA ILE A 5 -12.73 8.50 -0.46
C ILE A 5 -13.30 7.42 0.45
N ARG A 6 -14.18 6.58 -0.10
CA ARG A 6 -14.81 5.47 0.61
C ARG A 6 -14.62 4.20 -0.19
N LEU A 7 -14.35 3.09 0.48
CA LEU A 7 -14.21 1.77 -0.14
C LEU A 7 -15.22 0.81 0.46
N TYR A 8 -15.74 -0.06 -0.40
CA TYR A 8 -16.84 -0.97 -0.09
C TYR A 8 -16.39 -2.43 -0.25
N ASP A 9 -17.03 -3.34 0.49
CA ASP A 9 -16.91 -4.77 0.19
C ASP A 9 -17.77 -5.15 -1.03
N LEU A 10 -17.61 -6.39 -1.51
CA LEU A 10 -18.39 -6.94 -2.62
C LEU A 10 -19.91 -6.96 -2.36
N ASN A 11 -20.34 -6.87 -1.10
CA ASN A 11 -21.75 -6.82 -0.72
C ASN A 11 -22.28 -5.37 -0.64
N GLY A 12 -21.45 -4.38 -0.93
CA GLY A 12 -21.80 -2.96 -0.91
C GLY A 12 -21.76 -2.32 0.48
N ASN A 13 -21.20 -2.97 1.50
CA ASN A 13 -21.02 -2.39 2.82
C ASN A 13 -19.75 -1.53 2.87
N LEU A 14 -19.85 -0.38 3.52
CA LEU A 14 -18.70 0.51 3.73
C LEU A 14 -17.66 -0.16 4.66
N LYS A 15 -16.42 -0.31 4.18
CA LYS A 15 -15.29 -0.88 4.98
C LYS A 15 -14.24 0.15 5.33
N VAL A 16 -14.02 1.13 4.46
CA VAL A 16 -13.04 2.20 4.67
C VAL A 16 -13.68 3.54 4.36
N ASP A 17 -13.61 4.47 5.31
CA ASP A 17 -13.97 5.86 5.12
C ASP A 17 -12.78 6.75 5.48
N MET A 18 -12.19 7.38 4.46
CA MET A 18 -10.98 8.21 4.64
C MET A 18 -11.23 9.50 5.42
N SER A 19 -12.49 9.86 5.69
CA SER A 19 -12.86 10.96 6.59
C SER A 19 -12.95 10.53 8.06
N SER A 20 -12.94 9.22 8.32
CA SER A 20 -13.07 8.65 9.66
C SER A 20 -11.89 9.02 10.56
N ARG A 21 -12.15 9.12 11.87
CA ARG A 21 -11.08 9.20 12.88
C ARG A 21 -10.52 7.83 13.25
N ILE A 22 -11.17 6.75 12.81
CA ILE A 22 -10.75 5.37 13.06
C ILE A 22 -9.85 4.92 11.92
N THR A 23 -8.67 4.41 12.29
CA THR A 23 -7.68 3.94 11.33
C THR A 23 -8.09 2.61 10.71
N SER A 24 -8.17 2.56 9.38
CA SER A 24 -8.27 1.30 8.63
C SER A 24 -6.88 0.75 8.34
N TYR A 25 -6.78 -0.58 8.42
CA TYR A 25 -5.52 -1.30 8.24
C TYR A 25 -5.56 -2.17 6.99
N CYS A 26 -4.47 -2.09 6.23
CA CYS A 26 -4.14 -2.97 5.12
C CYS A 26 -2.87 -3.79 5.48
N PRO A 27 -2.83 -5.10 5.19
CA PRO A 27 -1.65 -5.94 5.38
C PRO A 27 -0.45 -5.50 4.53
N GLY A 28 0.70 -6.13 4.76
CA GLY A 28 1.91 -5.95 3.94
C GLY A 28 1.71 -6.42 2.51
N HIS A 29 2.37 -5.73 1.58
CA HIS A 29 2.16 -5.89 0.14
C HIS A 29 3.47 -6.29 -0.54
N ASN A 30 3.41 -7.21 -1.51
CA ASN A 30 4.53 -7.53 -2.43
C ASN A 30 5.81 -8.06 -1.79
N CYS A 31 5.70 -8.98 -0.84
CA CYS A 31 6.86 -9.71 -0.38
C CYS A 31 7.44 -10.52 -1.55
N VAL A 32 8.69 -10.20 -1.94
CA VAL A 32 9.43 -10.91 -3.00
C VAL A 32 9.56 -12.40 -2.68
N ARG A 33 9.66 -12.73 -1.38
CA ARG A 33 9.68 -14.09 -0.85
C ARG A 33 8.74 -14.21 0.33
N ILE A 34 8.10 -15.37 0.44
CA ILE A 34 7.21 -15.71 1.55
C ILE A 34 7.95 -16.62 2.52
N LEU A 35 7.75 -16.39 3.81
CA LEU A 35 8.14 -17.34 4.85
C LEU A 35 7.08 -18.44 4.93
N ASP A 36 7.47 -19.65 4.55
CA ASP A 36 6.59 -20.81 4.67
C ASP A 36 6.32 -21.12 6.15
N ARG A 37 5.05 -21.10 6.55
CA ARG A 37 4.62 -21.33 7.94
C ARG A 37 4.85 -22.75 8.44
N VAL A 38 5.01 -23.72 7.54
CA VAL A 38 5.23 -25.14 7.88
C VAL A 38 6.72 -25.42 7.99
N THR A 39 7.51 -25.01 6.99
CA THR A 39 8.94 -25.34 6.93
C THR A 39 9.83 -24.28 7.59
N GLY A 40 9.34 -23.05 7.78
CA GLY A 40 10.12 -21.91 8.25
C GLY A 40 11.15 -21.41 7.23
N THR A 41 11.07 -21.84 5.97
CA THR A 41 12.01 -21.44 4.92
C THR A 41 11.43 -20.34 4.02
N LEU A 42 12.29 -19.45 3.53
CA LEU A 42 11.89 -18.44 2.55
C LEU A 42 11.78 -19.08 1.17
N ARG A 43 10.69 -18.85 0.46
CA ARG A 43 10.47 -19.35 -0.91
C ARG A 43 9.70 -18.32 -1.77
N PRO A 44 9.70 -18.47 -3.10
CA PRO A 44 8.82 -17.68 -3.96
C PRO A 44 7.35 -17.81 -3.56
N CYS A 45 6.59 -16.73 -3.76
CA CYS A 45 5.14 -16.72 -3.58
C CYS A 45 4.46 -17.55 -4.68
N THR A 46 3.30 -18.10 -4.37
CA THR A 46 2.43 -18.82 -5.30
C THR A 46 0.99 -18.32 -5.19
N LEU A 47 0.13 -18.62 -6.17
CA LEU A 47 -1.30 -18.30 -6.08
C LEU A 47 -1.98 -18.96 -4.87
N GLN A 48 -1.49 -20.11 -4.43
CA GLN A 48 -2.02 -20.77 -3.23
C GLN A 48 -1.78 -19.90 -1.98
N ASP A 49 -0.64 -19.22 -1.89
CA ASP A 49 -0.35 -18.30 -0.79
C ASP A 49 -1.32 -17.10 -0.81
N ILE A 50 -1.62 -16.56 -2.00
CA ILE A 50 -2.61 -15.48 -2.16
C ILE A 50 -3.98 -15.93 -1.69
N ARG A 51 -4.44 -17.12 -2.11
CA ARG A 51 -5.71 -17.73 -1.66
C ARG A 51 -5.75 -17.89 -0.14
N GLU A 52 -4.72 -18.45 0.47
CA GLU A 52 -4.68 -18.70 1.91
C GLU A 52 -4.71 -17.39 2.69
N THR A 53 -3.94 -16.40 2.22
CA THR A 53 -3.87 -15.09 2.88
C THR A 53 -5.17 -14.31 2.71
N ALA A 54 -5.85 -14.42 1.56
CA ALA A 54 -7.19 -13.84 1.35
C ALA A 54 -8.20 -14.35 2.40
N LYS A 55 -8.19 -15.67 2.69
CA LYS A 55 -9.05 -16.25 3.74
C LYS A 55 -8.72 -15.72 5.12
N VAL A 56 -7.44 -15.52 5.42
CA VAL A 56 -7.00 -14.90 6.68
C VAL A 56 -7.50 -13.46 6.77
N TYR A 57 -7.39 -12.68 5.69
CA TYR A 57 -7.90 -11.32 5.66
C TYR A 57 -9.40 -11.29 5.90
N GLU A 58 -10.17 -12.17 5.26
CA GLU A 58 -11.61 -12.25 5.45
C GLU A 58 -11.98 -12.46 6.94
N ALA A 59 -11.30 -13.39 7.62
CA ALA A 59 -11.55 -13.74 9.01
C ALA A 59 -11.16 -12.64 10.02
N LEU A 60 -10.21 -11.75 9.70
CA LEU A 60 -9.68 -10.77 10.64
C LEU A 60 -10.51 -9.48 10.68
N ALA A 61 -11.31 -9.27 11.73
CA ALA A 61 -12.17 -8.08 11.87
C ALA A 61 -11.42 -6.73 11.88
N ASN A 62 -10.17 -6.72 12.34
CA ASN A 62 -9.33 -5.50 12.42
C ASN A 62 -8.60 -5.16 11.11
N ILE A 63 -8.66 -6.05 10.12
CA ILE A 63 -8.15 -5.81 8.77
C ILE A 63 -9.30 -5.34 7.90
N SER A 64 -9.22 -4.11 7.42
CA SER A 64 -10.30 -3.47 6.66
C SER A 64 -10.17 -3.71 5.15
N MET A 65 -8.96 -4.03 4.69
CA MET A 65 -8.63 -4.22 3.29
C MET A 65 -7.76 -5.45 3.06
N SER A 66 -7.87 -6.05 1.88
CA SER A 66 -6.98 -7.10 1.41
C SER A 66 -5.89 -6.52 0.50
N CYS A 67 -4.80 -7.26 0.30
CA CYS A 67 -3.75 -6.91 -0.65
C CYS A 67 -2.95 -8.15 -1.02
N SER A 68 -2.17 -8.09 -2.10
CA SER A 68 -1.34 -9.23 -2.47
C SER A 68 -0.19 -9.42 -1.48
N LEU A 69 -0.06 -10.64 -0.93
CA LEU A 69 1.06 -10.97 -0.06
C LEU A 69 2.40 -10.90 -0.82
N GLY A 70 2.42 -11.27 -2.09
CA GLY A 70 3.63 -11.36 -2.92
C GLY A 70 3.27 -11.56 -4.40
N TYR A 71 4.29 -11.76 -5.24
CA TYR A 71 4.08 -12.02 -6.67
C TYR A 71 4.14 -13.53 -6.94
N PRO A 72 3.01 -14.18 -7.33
CA PRO A 72 2.97 -15.60 -7.60
C PRO A 72 3.87 -15.98 -8.78
N GLY A 73 5.01 -16.61 -8.49
CA GLY A 73 5.97 -17.04 -9.51
C GLY A 73 5.56 -18.29 -10.30
N ASN A 74 4.39 -18.86 -10.00
CA ASN A 74 3.82 -20.03 -10.68
C ASN A 74 2.81 -19.65 -11.78
N VAL A 75 2.82 -18.39 -12.21
CA VAL A 75 1.95 -17.80 -13.25
C VAL A 75 2.85 -17.02 -14.22
N PRO A 76 2.54 -16.97 -15.54
CA PRO A 76 3.22 -16.08 -16.46
C PRO A 76 3.20 -14.62 -15.99
N ALA A 77 4.26 -13.85 -16.27
CA ALA A 77 4.42 -12.49 -15.75
C ALA A 77 3.31 -11.54 -16.24
N GLU A 78 2.88 -11.73 -17.49
CA GLU A 78 1.78 -11.00 -18.13
C GLU A 78 0.40 -11.25 -17.50
N ASP A 79 0.26 -12.37 -16.76
CA ASP A 79 -0.98 -12.78 -16.12
C ASP A 79 -0.96 -12.59 -14.59
N GLU A 80 0.22 -12.34 -14.01
CA GLU A 80 0.45 -12.30 -12.57
C GLU A 80 -0.56 -11.37 -11.87
N GLY A 81 -0.57 -10.08 -12.21
CA GLY A 81 -1.41 -9.10 -11.51
C GLY A 81 -2.90 -9.40 -11.63
N ALA A 82 -3.35 -9.81 -12.81
CA ALA A 82 -4.76 -10.17 -13.04
C ALA A 82 -5.16 -11.44 -12.28
N ALA A 83 -4.31 -12.47 -12.28
CA ALA A 83 -4.53 -13.70 -11.54
C ALA A 83 -4.52 -13.48 -10.02
N THR A 84 -3.63 -12.61 -9.53
CA THR A 84 -3.55 -12.20 -8.13
C THR A 84 -4.84 -11.54 -7.67
N VAL A 85 -5.31 -10.52 -8.39
CA VAL A 85 -6.56 -9.80 -8.04
C VAL A 85 -7.77 -10.72 -8.09
N LYS A 86 -7.87 -11.55 -9.15
CA LYS A 86 -8.94 -12.54 -9.26
C LYS A 86 -8.96 -13.49 -8.06
N THR A 87 -7.80 -14.04 -7.69
CA THR A 87 -7.68 -14.98 -6.56
C THR A 87 -8.03 -14.32 -5.22
N LEU A 88 -7.70 -13.03 -5.04
CA LEU A 88 -8.09 -12.28 -3.85
C LEU A 88 -9.61 -12.19 -3.71
N PHE A 89 -10.31 -11.74 -4.75
CA PHE A 89 -11.77 -11.53 -4.71
C PHE A 89 -12.59 -12.84 -4.75
N GLU A 90 -12.03 -13.94 -5.22
CA GLU A 90 -12.64 -15.28 -5.07
C GLU A 90 -12.70 -15.76 -3.61
N HIS A 91 -11.90 -15.18 -2.71
CA HIS A 91 -11.70 -15.68 -1.35
C HIS A 91 -11.80 -14.62 -0.25
N CYS A 92 -11.94 -13.34 -0.59
CA CYS A 92 -12.11 -12.24 0.36
C CYS A 92 -13.07 -11.20 -0.23
N THR A 93 -14.05 -10.78 0.56
CA THR A 93 -15.06 -9.80 0.14
C THR A 93 -14.61 -8.35 0.36
N LYS A 94 -13.61 -8.15 1.22
CA LYS A 94 -13.10 -6.83 1.60
C LYS A 94 -12.42 -6.12 0.43
N PRO A 95 -12.46 -4.78 0.41
CA PRO A 95 -11.82 -4.04 -0.67
C PRO A 95 -10.32 -4.28 -0.72
N ALA A 96 -9.76 -4.28 -1.93
CA ALA A 96 -8.36 -4.62 -2.15
C ALA A 96 -7.50 -3.40 -2.48
N ALA A 97 -6.29 -3.33 -1.91
CA ALA A 97 -5.20 -2.58 -2.52
C ALA A 97 -4.57 -3.46 -3.61
N ILE A 98 -4.59 -2.97 -4.85
CA ILE A 98 -4.14 -3.70 -6.04
C ILE A 98 -2.96 -3.01 -6.70
N LEU A 99 -2.24 -3.77 -7.53
CA LEU A 99 -1.14 -3.28 -8.34
C LEU A 99 -1.24 -3.86 -9.74
N ALA A 100 -0.94 -3.00 -10.71
CA ALA A 100 -0.61 -3.40 -12.07
C ALA A 100 0.85 -2.98 -12.35
N HIS A 101 1.52 -3.73 -13.23
CA HIS A 101 2.88 -3.40 -13.66
C HIS A 101 2.91 -2.59 -14.95
N ASP A 102 1.84 -2.67 -15.75
CA ASP A 102 1.66 -1.93 -16.99
C ASP A 102 0.17 -1.62 -17.21
N GLU A 103 -0.12 -0.82 -18.22
CA GLU A 103 -1.46 -0.41 -18.64
C GLU A 103 -2.34 -1.56 -19.13
N HIS A 104 -1.76 -2.62 -19.69
CA HIS A 104 -2.50 -3.77 -20.21
C HIS A 104 -3.03 -4.66 -19.07
N ILE A 105 -2.18 -4.95 -18.09
CA ILE A 105 -2.54 -5.64 -16.85
C ILE A 105 -3.57 -4.80 -16.10
N GLN A 106 -3.38 -3.49 -16.01
CA GLN A 106 -4.36 -2.59 -15.37
C GLN A 106 -5.73 -2.68 -16.04
N ALA A 107 -5.79 -2.61 -17.37
CA ALA A 107 -7.05 -2.71 -18.11
C ALA A 107 -7.78 -4.03 -17.84
N ARG A 108 -7.05 -5.15 -17.77
CA ARG A 108 -7.62 -6.46 -17.41
C ARG A 108 -8.14 -6.51 -15.98
N ILE A 109 -7.40 -5.94 -15.03
CA ILE A 109 -7.83 -5.84 -13.63
C ILE A 109 -9.08 -4.97 -13.52
N LEU A 110 -9.10 -3.79 -14.14
CA LEU A 110 -10.25 -2.88 -14.17
C LEU A 110 -11.49 -3.54 -14.77
N ALA A 111 -11.34 -4.27 -15.88
CA ALA A 111 -12.45 -5.01 -16.47
C ALA A 111 -13.00 -6.08 -15.51
N HIS A 112 -12.12 -6.81 -14.82
CA HIS A 112 -12.53 -7.79 -13.82
C HIS A 112 -13.26 -7.13 -12.63
N LEU A 113 -12.72 -6.03 -12.08
CA LEU A 113 -13.35 -5.27 -11.00
C LEU A 113 -14.70 -4.68 -11.40
N SER A 114 -14.80 -4.15 -12.62
CA SER A 114 -16.04 -3.65 -13.19
C SER A 114 -17.09 -4.76 -13.23
N ASN A 115 -16.73 -5.97 -13.68
CA ASN A 115 -17.66 -7.11 -13.68
C ASN A 115 -18.13 -7.47 -12.27
N LEU A 116 -17.24 -7.45 -11.27
CA LEU A 116 -17.59 -7.70 -9.87
C LEU A 116 -18.50 -6.61 -9.28
N ALA A 117 -18.28 -5.34 -9.65
CA ALA A 117 -19.09 -4.21 -9.19
C ALA A 117 -20.42 -4.06 -9.94
N GLY A 118 -20.64 -4.81 -11.02
CA GLY A 118 -21.82 -4.67 -11.88
C GLY A 118 -21.73 -3.52 -12.90
N GLY A 119 -20.52 -3.15 -13.30
CA GLY A 119 -20.21 -2.16 -14.33
C GLY A 119 -19.24 -1.07 -13.85
N TYR A 120 -18.61 -0.38 -14.81
CA TYR A 120 -17.63 0.69 -14.52
C TYR A 120 -18.22 1.84 -13.72
N GLN A 121 -19.49 2.20 -13.96
CA GLN A 121 -20.16 3.24 -13.20
C GLN A 121 -20.28 2.87 -11.72
N ASN A 122 -20.72 1.63 -11.43
CA ASN A 122 -20.80 1.14 -10.06
C ASN A 122 -19.42 1.04 -9.40
N LEU A 123 -18.38 0.67 -10.15
CA LEU A 123 -17.01 0.65 -9.66
C LEU A 123 -16.53 2.06 -9.24
N GLY A 124 -16.90 3.09 -10.00
CA GLY A 124 -16.59 4.49 -9.65
C GLY A 124 -17.42 5.01 -8.46
N ASP A 125 -18.70 4.64 -8.37
CA ASP A 125 -19.61 5.09 -7.30
C ASP A 125 -19.37 4.38 -5.97
N LYS A 126 -19.08 3.08 -6.01
CA LYS A 126 -18.80 2.22 -4.85
C LYS A 126 -17.54 1.37 -5.11
N PRO A 127 -16.35 1.98 -5.06
CA PRO A 127 -15.12 1.28 -5.37
C PRO A 127 -14.83 0.17 -4.36
N ILE A 128 -14.57 -1.01 -4.91
CA ILE A 128 -14.17 -2.22 -4.18
C ILE A 128 -12.66 -2.42 -4.18
N ALA A 129 -11.91 -1.53 -4.82
CA ALA A 129 -10.46 -1.57 -4.84
C ALA A 129 -9.89 -0.15 -4.93
N LEU A 130 -8.61 -0.05 -4.58
CA LEU A 130 -7.78 1.08 -4.98
C LEU A 130 -6.49 0.56 -5.58
N GLU A 131 -5.92 1.32 -6.51
CA GLU A 131 -4.65 0.95 -7.13
C GLU A 131 -3.50 1.76 -6.53
N LEU A 132 -2.44 1.06 -6.14
CA LEU A 132 -1.18 1.67 -5.77
C LEU A 132 -0.37 1.86 -7.05
N MET A 133 0.11 3.07 -7.30
CA MET A 133 1.00 3.34 -8.43
C MET A 133 1.91 4.52 -8.11
N GLY A 134 3.07 4.60 -8.76
CA GLY A 134 4.01 5.67 -8.49
C GLY A 134 4.86 6.00 -9.71
N PRO A 135 5.35 7.24 -9.80
CA PRO A 135 6.40 7.59 -10.74
C PRO A 135 7.70 6.86 -10.41
N ILE A 136 8.65 6.86 -11.35
CA ILE A 136 9.98 6.29 -11.15
C ILE A 136 10.91 7.40 -10.67
N SER A 137 11.37 7.32 -9.43
CA SER A 137 12.34 8.26 -8.89
C SER A 137 13.72 8.04 -9.54
N PRO A 138 14.48 9.11 -9.85
CA PRO A 138 14.16 10.52 -9.60
C PRO A 138 13.37 11.19 -10.74
N LEU A 139 12.22 11.77 -10.40
CA LEU A 139 11.43 12.71 -11.22
C LEU A 139 11.04 12.22 -12.63
N ARG A 140 10.87 10.90 -12.84
CA ARG A 140 10.41 10.36 -14.12
C ARG A 140 8.96 9.92 -14.02
N LEU A 141 8.18 10.31 -15.02
CA LEU A 141 6.80 9.87 -15.23
C LEU A 141 6.74 9.10 -16.56
N PRO A 142 7.00 7.78 -16.53
CA PRO A 142 6.94 6.95 -17.74
C PRO A 142 5.54 6.98 -18.37
N ALA A 143 5.46 6.68 -19.68
CA ALA A 143 4.20 6.65 -20.41
C ALA A 143 3.20 5.66 -19.78
N GLU A 144 3.66 4.45 -19.44
CA GLU A 144 2.86 3.41 -18.77
C GLU A 144 2.18 3.93 -17.49
N PHE A 145 2.87 4.74 -16.68
CA PHE A 145 2.36 5.31 -15.44
C PHE A 145 1.32 6.37 -15.76
N CYS A 146 1.61 7.27 -16.71
CA CYS A 146 0.67 8.30 -17.13
C CYS A 146 -0.62 7.71 -17.68
N GLU A 147 -0.53 6.69 -18.54
CA GLU A 147 -1.69 5.98 -19.09
C GLU A 147 -2.52 5.32 -17.98
N ARG A 148 -1.87 4.68 -17.02
CA ARG A 148 -2.56 4.09 -15.86
C ARG A 148 -3.30 5.11 -15.01
N VAL A 149 -2.67 6.26 -14.76
CA VAL A 149 -3.29 7.38 -14.03
C VAL A 149 -4.50 7.92 -14.81
N ILE A 150 -4.38 8.08 -16.13
CA ILE A 150 -5.46 8.55 -17.01
C ILE A 150 -6.63 7.56 -17.02
N ASN A 151 -6.36 6.27 -17.19
CA ASN A 151 -7.37 5.21 -17.21
C ASN A 151 -8.13 5.14 -15.88
N ALA A 152 -7.41 5.18 -14.76
CA ALA A 152 -8.05 5.19 -13.45
C ALA A 152 -8.93 6.43 -13.22
N ALA A 153 -8.50 7.61 -13.72
CA ALA A 153 -9.27 8.84 -13.65
C ALA A 153 -10.60 8.72 -14.41
N HIS A 154 -10.58 8.23 -15.66
CA HIS A 154 -11.77 8.04 -16.49
C HIS A 154 -12.80 7.11 -15.86
N HIS A 155 -12.35 6.04 -15.20
CA HIS A 155 -13.22 5.10 -14.49
C HIS A 155 -13.49 5.49 -13.04
N ARG A 156 -12.95 6.63 -12.58
CA ARG A 156 -13.02 7.12 -11.20
C ARG A 156 -12.59 6.05 -10.18
N LEU A 157 -11.67 5.15 -10.56
CA LEU A 157 -11.07 4.19 -9.65
C LEU A 157 -10.16 4.95 -8.67
N PRO A 158 -10.30 4.77 -7.34
CA PRO A 158 -9.37 5.37 -6.39
C PRO A 158 -7.94 4.90 -6.63
N ILE A 159 -7.01 5.84 -6.73
CA ILE A 159 -5.58 5.52 -6.81
C ILE A 159 -4.80 6.16 -5.66
N VAL A 160 -3.70 5.53 -5.28
CA VAL A 160 -2.67 6.12 -4.42
C VAL A 160 -1.45 6.37 -5.29
N CYS A 161 -1.16 7.64 -5.56
CA CYS A 161 0.08 8.07 -6.19
C CYS A 161 1.19 8.12 -5.13
N TYR A 162 2.08 7.12 -5.12
CA TYR A 162 3.13 6.96 -4.12
C TYR A 162 4.52 6.84 -4.78
N PRO A 163 5.32 7.90 -4.80
CA PRO A 163 6.76 7.80 -5.06
C PRO A 163 7.49 7.07 -3.92
N ALA A 164 8.41 6.18 -4.30
CA ALA A 164 9.31 5.48 -3.38
C ALA A 164 10.75 5.94 -3.60
N THR A 165 11.29 6.71 -2.65
CA THR A 165 12.60 7.35 -2.76
C THR A 165 13.55 6.80 -1.72
N PHE A 166 14.79 6.57 -2.12
CA PHE A 166 15.86 6.08 -1.25
C PHE A 166 16.89 7.20 -1.08
N PRO A 167 16.93 7.90 0.08
CA PRO A 167 17.92 8.94 0.33
C PRO A 167 19.34 8.44 0.12
N GLY A 168 20.10 9.15 -0.71
CA GLY A 168 21.47 8.79 -1.08
C GLY A 168 21.59 7.85 -2.28
N MET A 169 20.48 7.42 -2.88
CA MET A 169 20.47 6.60 -4.10
C MET A 169 19.55 7.19 -5.18
N PHE A 170 18.24 7.18 -4.95
CA PHE A 170 17.23 7.69 -5.89
C PHE A 170 16.64 9.04 -5.47
N SER A 171 17.25 9.68 -4.46
CA SER A 171 16.90 11.01 -3.98
C SER A 171 18.06 11.61 -3.17
N PRO A 172 18.08 12.93 -2.92
CA PRO A 172 19.09 13.55 -2.06
C PRO A 172 19.20 12.85 -0.70
N ILE A 173 20.42 12.73 -0.16
CA ILE A 173 20.65 12.10 1.15
C ILE A 173 20.04 12.89 2.30
N SER A 174 19.82 14.20 2.11
CA SER A 174 19.14 15.03 3.10
C SER A 174 17.65 14.69 3.14
N VAL A 175 17.10 14.56 4.35
CA VAL A 175 15.67 14.30 4.56
C VAL A 175 14.83 15.35 3.83
N ALA A 176 15.12 16.64 3.99
CA ALA A 176 14.39 17.71 3.32
C ALA A 176 14.45 17.61 1.77
N GLY A 177 15.57 17.20 1.19
CA GLY A 177 15.71 17.03 -0.26
C GLY A 177 14.92 15.84 -0.79
N ALA A 178 14.97 14.71 -0.09
CA ALA A 178 14.16 13.53 -0.43
C ALA A 178 12.65 13.83 -0.36
N ILE A 179 12.24 14.59 0.65
CA ILE A 179 10.86 15.07 0.84
C ILE A 179 10.41 15.97 -0.30
N ALA A 180 11.23 16.95 -0.66
CA ALA A 180 10.91 17.88 -1.73
C ALA A 180 10.75 17.14 -3.07
N GLN A 181 11.68 16.22 -3.37
CA GLN A 181 11.60 15.41 -4.59
C GLN A 181 10.36 14.52 -4.60
N SER A 182 10.12 13.78 -3.51
CA SER A 182 8.98 12.87 -3.41
C SER A 182 7.64 13.63 -3.46
N SER A 183 7.57 14.83 -2.88
CA SER A 183 6.39 15.69 -2.98
C SER A 183 6.16 16.18 -4.41
N ALA A 184 7.22 16.57 -5.13
CA ALA A 184 7.11 17.00 -6.52
C ALA A 184 6.61 15.85 -7.42
N GLU A 185 7.14 14.64 -7.23
CA GLU A 185 6.72 13.43 -7.93
C GLU A 185 5.25 13.10 -7.67
N ALA A 186 4.79 13.16 -6.41
CA ALA A 186 3.42 12.87 -6.06
C ALA A 186 2.44 13.93 -6.59
N ILE A 187 2.79 15.22 -6.50
CA ILE A 187 1.99 16.32 -7.06
C ILE A 187 1.85 16.18 -8.57
N ALA A 188 2.90 15.77 -9.29
CA ALA A 188 2.83 15.58 -10.73
C ALA A 188 1.78 14.53 -11.12
N GLY A 189 1.77 13.36 -10.46
CA GLY A 189 0.73 12.34 -10.69
C GLY A 189 -0.67 12.84 -10.34
N VAL A 190 -0.79 13.63 -9.26
CA VAL A 190 -2.05 14.26 -8.85
C VAL A 190 -2.58 15.26 -9.88
N VAL A 191 -1.70 16.07 -10.47
CA VAL A 191 -2.05 17.03 -11.52
C VAL A 191 -2.55 16.30 -12.76
N ILE A 192 -1.83 15.27 -13.23
CA ILE A 192 -2.27 14.47 -14.39
C ILE A 192 -3.66 13.89 -14.14
N HIS A 193 -3.87 13.26 -12.99
CA HIS A 193 -5.15 12.65 -12.63
C HIS A 193 -6.31 13.65 -12.64
N GLN A 194 -6.11 14.86 -12.09
CA GLN A 194 -7.17 15.88 -12.04
C GLN A 194 -7.37 16.66 -13.33
N LEU A 195 -6.35 16.76 -14.20
CA LEU A 195 -6.51 17.33 -15.54
C LEU A 195 -7.33 16.41 -16.44
N THR A 196 -7.19 15.08 -16.26
CA THR A 196 -7.98 14.08 -17.00
C THR A 196 -9.44 14.09 -16.58
N GLU A 197 -9.73 13.97 -15.29
CA GLU A 197 -11.10 13.93 -14.77
C GLU A 197 -11.18 14.71 -13.44
N PRO A 198 -11.64 15.97 -13.48
CA PRO A 198 -11.76 16.80 -12.28
C PRO A 198 -12.63 16.13 -11.21
N GLY A 199 -12.06 15.91 -10.03
CA GLY A 199 -12.78 15.28 -8.93
C GLY A 199 -12.78 13.75 -8.96
N ALA A 200 -12.03 13.10 -9.85
CA ALA A 200 -11.70 11.68 -9.71
C ALA A 200 -10.90 11.44 -8.40
N PRO A 201 -11.10 10.29 -7.72
CA PRO A 201 -10.51 9.99 -6.42
C PRO A 201 -9.02 9.66 -6.50
N ILE A 202 -8.20 10.43 -5.80
CA ILE A 202 -6.77 10.20 -5.69
C ILE A 202 -6.28 10.50 -4.27
N LEU A 203 -5.39 9.64 -3.80
CA LEU A 203 -4.57 9.83 -2.61
C LEU A 203 -3.14 10.07 -3.08
N SER A 204 -2.45 11.00 -2.45
CA SER A 204 -1.00 11.14 -2.60
C SER A 204 -0.31 10.42 -1.45
N GLY A 205 0.96 10.11 -1.58
CA GLY A 205 1.74 9.49 -0.52
C GLY A 205 3.22 9.61 -0.82
N SER A 206 4.05 9.27 0.15
CA SER A 206 5.49 9.19 -0.06
C SER A 206 6.08 8.05 0.73
N ALA A 207 6.92 7.26 0.08
CA ALA A 207 7.76 6.25 0.66
C ALA A 207 9.24 6.67 0.59
N VAL A 208 9.63 7.68 1.37
CA VAL A 208 11.05 7.88 1.73
C VAL A 208 11.53 6.71 2.60
N LEU A 209 12.47 5.93 2.09
CA LEU A 209 13.01 4.71 2.68
C LEU A 209 14.54 4.84 2.83
N PRO A 210 15.04 5.24 4.01
CA PRO A 210 16.47 5.36 4.25
C PRO A 210 17.17 4.01 4.15
N MET A 211 18.40 4.05 3.67
CA MET A 211 19.24 2.87 3.42
C MET A 211 20.44 2.87 4.37
N ASP A 212 20.81 1.69 4.88
CA ASP A 212 22.13 1.49 5.48
C ASP A 212 23.16 1.48 4.36
N MET A 213 23.93 2.57 4.22
CA MET A 213 24.95 2.71 3.18
C MET A 213 26.06 1.64 3.26
N ARG A 214 26.23 0.98 4.42
CA ARG A 214 27.24 -0.07 4.60
C ARG A 214 26.78 -1.42 4.05
N GLN A 215 25.49 -1.69 4.10
CA GLN A 215 24.88 -2.95 3.62
C GLN A 215 24.14 -2.78 2.30
N ALA A 216 23.91 -1.53 1.87
CA ALA A 216 23.06 -1.16 0.75
C ALA A 216 21.63 -1.75 0.87
N ASP A 217 21.09 -1.80 2.09
CA ASP A 217 19.78 -2.37 2.40
C ASP A 217 18.88 -1.39 3.17
N LEU A 218 17.57 -1.62 3.14
CA LEU A 218 16.56 -0.76 3.73
C LEU A 218 16.62 -0.76 5.26
N ALA A 219 16.75 0.44 5.84
CA ALA A 219 16.85 0.65 7.28
C ALA A 219 15.52 1.11 7.88
N TYR A 220 14.50 0.24 7.92
CA TYR A 220 13.18 0.54 8.51
C TYR A 220 13.22 0.98 9.99
N GLY A 221 14.24 0.55 10.74
CA GLY A 221 14.41 0.89 12.16
C GLY A 221 15.20 2.18 12.42
N SER A 222 15.54 2.93 11.37
CA SER A 222 16.39 4.13 11.47
C SER A 222 15.63 5.33 12.05
N PRO A 223 16.34 6.28 12.71
CA PRO A 223 15.73 7.51 13.18
C PRO A 223 15.18 8.37 12.04
N GLU A 224 15.81 8.34 10.86
CA GLU A 224 15.35 9.03 9.65
C GLU A 224 13.96 8.53 9.22
N TYR A 225 13.75 7.21 9.26
CA TYR A 225 12.44 6.62 8.95
C TYR A 225 11.37 7.06 9.96
N MET A 226 11.71 7.11 11.25
CA MET A 226 10.80 7.60 12.30
C MET A 226 10.51 9.10 12.16
N LEU A 227 11.52 9.92 11.84
CA LEU A 227 11.38 11.36 11.64
C LEU A 227 10.48 11.66 10.45
N LYS A 228 10.61 10.91 9.35
CA LYS A 228 9.72 11.04 8.19
C LYS A 228 8.27 10.63 8.50
N GLY A 229 8.04 9.72 9.44
CA GLY A 229 6.70 9.45 9.97
C GLY A 229 5.94 10.71 10.47
N LEU A 230 6.67 11.78 10.83
CA LEU A 230 6.12 13.08 11.23
C LEU A 230 5.73 13.98 10.03
N GLU A 231 6.33 13.78 8.87
CA GLU A 231 6.18 14.62 7.68
C GLU A 231 4.80 14.53 7.03
N LEU A 232 4.10 13.40 7.16
CA LEU A 232 2.72 13.22 6.67
C LEU A 232 1.70 14.23 7.25
N GLN A 233 2.14 15.13 8.15
CA GLN A 233 1.40 16.28 8.66
C GLN A 233 1.75 17.62 7.97
N ILE A 234 2.95 17.78 7.40
CA ILE A 234 3.46 19.07 6.88
C ILE A 234 2.93 19.35 5.47
N THR A 235 2.68 18.33 4.64
CA THR A 235 2.01 18.48 3.32
C THR A 235 0.49 18.67 3.43
N SER A 236 0.03 19.37 4.47
CA SER A 236 -1.37 19.78 4.64
C SER A 236 -1.61 21.15 4.00
N ALA A 237 -1.62 21.20 2.66
CA ALA A 237 -2.28 22.30 1.96
C ALA A 237 -3.78 22.29 2.31
N PRO A 238 -4.44 23.45 2.44
CA PRO A 238 -5.73 23.53 3.12
C PRO A 238 -6.79 22.74 2.35
N SER A 239 -7.38 21.77 3.04
CA SER A 239 -8.65 21.08 2.77
C SER A 239 -8.71 19.79 1.94
N ALA A 240 -7.60 19.20 1.45
CA ALA A 240 -7.69 17.92 0.71
C ALA A 240 -6.57 16.88 0.92
N PHE A 241 -5.52 17.19 1.69
CA PHE A 241 -4.42 16.26 1.90
C PHE A 241 -4.41 15.74 3.36
N ARG A 242 -5.05 14.60 3.60
CA ARG A 242 -4.91 13.83 4.86
C ARG A 242 -4.52 12.40 4.48
N HIS A 243 -3.23 12.11 4.59
CA HIS A 243 -2.62 10.88 4.08
C HIS A 243 -2.59 9.75 5.12
N GLY A 244 -2.53 8.52 4.62
CA GLY A 244 -2.27 7.34 5.44
C GLY A 244 -0.79 7.24 5.87
N SER A 245 -0.55 6.85 7.11
CA SER A 245 0.76 6.53 7.66
C SER A 245 1.20 5.14 7.28
N VAL A 246 2.42 4.92 6.80
CA VAL A 246 3.03 3.59 6.90
C VAL A 246 3.67 3.48 8.29
N ARG A 247 3.26 2.48 9.08
CA ARG A 247 3.88 2.19 10.39
C ARG A 247 4.52 0.80 10.35
N ALA A 248 5.85 0.76 10.28
CA ALA A 248 6.61 -0.44 10.57
C ALA A 248 6.57 -0.73 12.08
N VAL A 249 6.01 -1.88 12.48
CA VAL A 249 6.15 -2.42 13.83
C VAL A 249 7.30 -3.43 13.82
N ARG A 250 8.35 -3.16 14.60
CA ARG A 250 9.48 -4.09 14.76
C ARG A 250 9.02 -5.30 15.58
N ILE A 251 8.88 -6.47 14.96
CA ILE A 251 8.77 -7.76 15.65
C ILE A 251 10.19 -8.39 15.67
N PRO A 252 10.78 -8.70 16.83
CA PRO A 252 12.13 -9.27 16.87
C PRO A 252 12.16 -10.68 16.28
N THR A 253 13.00 -10.90 15.27
CA THR A 253 13.39 -12.24 14.80
C THR A 253 14.20 -12.97 15.89
N PRO A 254 13.99 -14.27 16.11
CA PRO A 254 14.69 -14.99 17.17
C PRO A 254 16.07 -15.45 16.69
N SER A 255 17.11 -14.67 16.97
CA SER A 255 18.47 -15.24 17.15
C SER A 255 19.31 -14.46 18.15
N MET A 256 19.83 -15.25 19.10
CA MET A 256 20.76 -15.00 20.20
C MET A 256 21.52 -13.66 20.25
N ARG A 257 20.98 -12.68 21.00
CA ARG A 257 21.76 -11.89 21.98
C ARG A 257 20.79 -11.27 23.00
N ARG A 258 20.72 -11.88 24.18
CA ARG A 258 20.05 -11.32 25.36
C ARG A 258 20.72 -10.01 25.74
N LEU A 259 20.06 -8.88 25.51
CA LEU A 259 20.33 -7.64 26.24
C LEU A 259 19.02 -7.10 26.80
N ARG A 260 18.98 -7.11 28.13
CA ARG A 260 17.91 -6.64 29.03
C ARG A 260 17.31 -5.31 28.55
N GLN A 261 15.99 -5.26 28.31
CA GLN A 261 15.19 -4.07 28.59
C GLN A 261 13.85 -4.47 29.23
N ARG A 262 13.46 -3.70 30.25
CA ARG A 262 12.39 -3.98 31.22
C ARG A 262 10.99 -3.95 30.59
N PRO A 263 10.01 -4.71 31.13
CA PRO A 263 8.62 -4.67 30.68
C PRO A 263 8.03 -3.29 31.02
N GLY A 264 7.78 -2.49 30.00
CA GLY A 264 7.35 -1.09 30.16
C GLY A 264 7.54 -0.21 28.93
N GLN A 265 8.19 -0.70 27.85
CA GLN A 265 8.38 0.05 26.60
C GLN A 265 7.29 -0.18 25.53
N ILE A 266 6.03 -0.28 25.96
CA ILE A 266 4.93 0.28 25.15
C ILE A 266 4.93 1.77 25.51
N TRP A 267 5.97 2.52 25.12
CA TRP A 267 6.07 3.92 25.54
C TRP A 267 5.08 4.76 24.73
N ARG A 268 3.98 5.07 25.43
CA ARG A 268 3.21 6.32 25.42
C ARG A 268 3.18 7.03 24.07
N SER A 269 2.07 6.85 23.37
CA SER A 269 1.62 7.73 22.30
C SER A 269 1.63 9.19 22.76
N PRO A 270 2.40 10.09 22.13
CA PRO A 270 1.98 11.46 22.11
C PRO A 270 0.77 11.54 21.14
N ARG A 271 -0.26 12.31 21.52
CA ARG A 271 -1.61 12.38 20.94
C ARG A 271 -1.64 12.83 19.46
N TRP A 272 -1.10 12.05 18.52
CA TRP A 272 -0.95 12.47 17.11
C TRP A 272 -1.70 11.59 16.12
N ARG A 273 -2.46 12.25 15.24
CA ARG A 273 -3.51 11.67 14.37
C ARG A 273 -2.92 11.12 13.07
N ALA A 274 -3.05 9.81 12.86
CA ALA A 274 -2.88 9.15 11.57
C ALA A 274 -4.21 8.50 11.19
N HIS A 275 -4.71 8.76 9.98
CA HIS A 275 -6.05 8.34 9.58
C HIS A 275 -6.10 6.95 8.94
N HIS A 276 -5.08 6.47 8.22
CA HIS A 276 -5.05 5.11 7.62
C HIS A 276 -3.62 4.54 7.61
N SER A 277 -3.43 3.22 7.60
CA SER A 277 -2.09 2.65 7.46
C SER A 277 -1.96 1.61 6.34
N TRP A 278 -1.07 1.91 5.40
CA TRP A 278 -0.96 1.21 4.11
C TRP A 278 0.08 0.10 4.07
N ILE A 279 0.92 -0.02 5.10
CA ILE A 279 1.82 -1.15 5.32
C ILE A 279 1.96 -1.27 6.84
N THR A 280 1.25 -2.21 7.46
CA THR A 280 1.44 -2.54 8.89
C THR A 280 2.20 -3.83 9.14
N SER A 281 2.43 -4.65 8.11
CA SER A 281 3.03 -5.96 8.30
C SER A 281 3.96 -6.36 7.16
N ASP A 282 5.08 -5.66 7.00
CA ASP A 282 6.27 -6.28 6.40
C ASP A 282 6.94 -7.23 7.40
N PHE A 283 6.17 -8.11 8.05
CA PHE A 283 6.69 -9.21 8.88
C PHE A 283 5.63 -10.31 8.97
N CYS A 284 5.99 -11.49 8.46
CA CYS A 284 5.22 -12.72 8.56
C CYS A 284 4.78 -13.00 10.02
N LEU A 285 3.51 -13.40 10.18
CA LEU A 285 2.93 -13.86 11.44
C LEU A 285 3.71 -15.07 11.99
N ALA A 286 4.25 -14.94 13.20
CA ALA A 286 4.68 -16.08 14.02
C ALA A 286 3.65 -16.30 15.14
N ALA A 287 2.92 -17.42 15.07
CA ALA A 287 2.09 -17.90 16.17
C ALA A 287 2.97 -18.65 17.18
N GLY A 288 2.98 -18.19 18.44
CA GLY A 288 3.55 -18.93 19.57
C GLY A 288 2.55 -19.96 20.13
N PRO A 289 3.01 -20.97 20.89
CA PRO A 289 2.21 -22.11 21.29
C PRO A 289 1.16 -21.74 22.34
N ALA A 290 0.01 -22.38 22.23
CA ALA A 290 -1.06 -22.34 23.23
C ALA A 290 -0.53 -22.75 24.61
N ARG A 291 -0.93 -22.00 25.63
CA ARG A 291 -1.12 -22.50 27.00
C ARG A 291 -2.60 -22.49 27.30
#